data_AF-A0A7X0ZXR0-F1
#
_entry.id   AF-A0A7X0ZXR0-F1
#
_cell.length_a   1.000
_cell.length_b   1.000
_cell.length_c   1.000
_cell.angle_alpha   90.00
_cell.angle_beta   90.00
_cell.angle_gamma   90.00
#
_symmetry.space_group_name_H-M   'P 1'
#
loop_
_entity.id
_entity.type
_entity.pdbx_description
1 polymer ?
#
loop_
_entity_poly.entity_id
_entity_poly.type
_entity_poly.pdbx_seq_one_letter_code
_entity_poly.pdbx_strand_id
1 'polypeptide(L)'
;MKTAQILEVIKKPLPARAFQWKGVSAENKKELLHFLEETGCPDIDIFSLTEKELSIHTLEGKMQVQNGAYIICGNANEYWAVREDIFLNTYTVIDGPNSATAVMKKYLAITNTIDDEEGWLLIDAFSLEEARHIAKADSKTEDLLAINEVSVNDESGVSHSFVINE
;
A
#
# COMPACT_ATOMS: atom_id res chain seq x y z
N MET A 1 -47.46 12.46 -3.19
CA MET A 1 -46.34 12.18 -4.12
C MET A 1 -45.05 12.57 -3.41
N LYS A 2 -44.07 11.67 -3.29
CA LYS A 2 -42.74 12.04 -2.78
C LYS A 2 -41.98 12.72 -3.92
N THR A 3 -41.63 13.99 -3.74
CA THR A 3 -40.78 14.74 -4.67
C THR A 3 -39.37 14.16 -4.61
N ALA A 4 -38.76 13.85 -5.75
CA ALA A 4 -37.37 13.38 -5.78
C ALA A 4 -36.44 14.50 -5.28
N GLN A 5 -35.50 14.15 -4.41
CA GLN A 5 -34.49 15.06 -3.88
C GLN A 5 -33.13 14.73 -4.50
N ILE A 6 -32.45 15.75 -5.01
CA ILE A 6 -31.07 15.63 -5.52
C ILE A 6 -30.12 15.85 -4.34
N LEU A 7 -29.17 14.94 -4.17
CA LEU A 7 -28.15 14.99 -3.11
C LEU A 7 -26.76 14.88 -3.75
N GLU A 8 -25.82 15.70 -3.29
CA GLU A 8 -24.40 15.54 -3.57
C GLU A 8 -23.80 14.67 -2.45
N VAL A 9 -23.17 13.55 -2.81
CA VAL A 9 -22.68 12.55 -1.86
C VAL A 9 -21.28 12.09 -2.23
N ILE A 10 -20.48 11.73 -1.22
CA ILE A 10 -19.15 11.12 -1.38
C ILE A 10 -19.25 9.66 -0.95
N LYS A 11 -18.76 8.74 -1.80
CA LYS A 11 -18.71 7.32 -1.46
C LYS A 11 -17.65 7.09 -0.38
N LYS A 12 -18.01 6.36 0.68
CA LYS A 12 -17.04 5.98 1.71
C LYS A 12 -15.91 5.13 1.08
N PRO A 13 -14.63 5.43 1.37
CA PRO A 13 -13.54 4.57 0.93
C PRO A 13 -13.63 3.25 1.68
N LEU A 14 -13.70 2.15 0.95
CA LEU A 14 -13.68 0.81 1.51
C LEU A 14 -12.47 0.09 0.91
N PRO A 15 -11.61 -0.53 1.74
CA PRO A 15 -10.51 -1.34 1.25
C PRO A 15 -11.01 -2.43 0.31
N ALA A 16 -10.22 -2.71 -0.72
CA ALA A 16 -10.46 -3.82 -1.64
C ALA A 16 -9.14 -4.55 -1.85
N ARG A 17 -9.22 -5.86 -2.12
CA ARG A 17 -8.05 -6.67 -2.46
C ARG A 17 -7.89 -6.71 -3.97
N ALA A 18 -6.65 -6.72 -4.45
CA ALA A 18 -6.36 -6.73 -5.87
C ALA A 18 -5.28 -7.75 -6.21
N PHE A 19 -5.43 -8.43 -7.34
CA PHE A 19 -4.44 -9.35 -7.91
C PHE A 19 -4.14 -8.96 -9.35
N GLN A 20 -2.85 -8.82 -9.70
CA GLN A 20 -2.46 -8.45 -11.06
C GLN A 20 -2.35 -9.69 -11.94
N TRP A 21 -3.18 -9.76 -13.00
CA TRP A 21 -3.16 -10.85 -13.97
C TRP A 21 -2.03 -10.67 -14.98
N LYS A 22 -1.02 -11.53 -14.93
CA LYS A 22 0.15 -11.53 -15.84
C LYS A 22 0.05 -12.55 -16.99
N GLY A 23 -1.15 -13.08 -17.25
CA GLY A 23 -1.40 -14.06 -18.30
C GLY A 23 -1.41 -15.52 -17.84
N VAL A 24 -1.53 -16.44 -18.81
CA VAL A 24 -1.89 -17.86 -18.60
C VAL A 24 -0.76 -18.79 -18.16
N SER A 25 0.33 -18.26 -17.60
CA SER A 25 1.44 -19.08 -17.09
C SER A 25 0.98 -19.97 -15.92
N ALA A 26 1.63 -21.12 -15.74
CA ALA A 26 1.28 -22.05 -14.65
C ALA A 26 1.42 -21.39 -13.26
N GLU A 27 2.46 -20.55 -13.08
CA GLU A 27 2.68 -19.82 -11.83
C GLU A 27 1.57 -18.80 -11.57
N ASN A 28 1.26 -17.94 -12.54
CA ASN A 28 0.25 -16.89 -12.36
C ASN A 28 -1.17 -17.46 -12.18
N LYS A 29 -1.43 -18.66 -12.74
CA LYS A 29 -2.66 -19.43 -12.46
C LYS A 29 -2.70 -19.91 -11.02
N LYS A 30 -1.59 -20.42 -10.49
CA LYS A 30 -1.49 -20.87 -9.09
C LYS A 30 -1.65 -19.70 -8.12
N GLU A 31 -1.03 -18.55 -8.42
CA GLU A 31 -1.18 -17.33 -7.65
C GLU A 31 -2.63 -16.83 -7.66
N LEU A 32 -3.31 -16.86 -8.81
CA LEU A 32 -4.73 -16.54 -8.90
C LEU A 32 -5.58 -17.44 -8.01
N LEU A 33 -5.37 -18.76 -8.07
CA LEU A 33 -6.12 -19.71 -7.23
C LEU A 33 -5.90 -19.43 -5.74
N HIS A 34 -4.65 -19.16 -5.34
CA HIS A 34 -4.34 -18.80 -3.97
C HIS A 34 -5.05 -17.50 -3.53
N PHE A 35 -5.05 -16.47 -4.40
CA PHE A 35 -5.79 -15.22 -4.14
C PHE A 35 -7.30 -15.46 -3.96
N LEU A 36 -7.90 -16.34 -4.76
CA LEU A 36 -9.32 -16.69 -4.64
C LEU A 36 -9.62 -17.45 -3.34
N GLU A 37 -8.76 -18.38 -2.95
CA GLU A 37 -8.86 -19.09 -1.67
C GLU A 37 -8.78 -18.11 -0.48
N GLU A 38 -7.80 -17.21 -0.47
CA GLU A 38 -7.63 -16.24 0.60
C GLU A 38 -8.76 -15.21 0.68
N THR A 39 -9.43 -14.90 -0.43
CA THR A 39 -10.58 -13.99 -0.44
C THR A 39 -11.87 -14.68 -0.03
N GLY A 40 -11.83 -15.99 0.27
CA GLY A 40 -13.01 -16.74 0.69
C GLY A 40 -14.01 -16.95 -0.44
N CYS A 41 -13.59 -16.81 -1.69
CA CYS A 41 -14.40 -17.08 -2.87
C CYS A 41 -13.84 -18.28 -3.65
N PRO A 42 -14.22 -19.50 -3.27
CA PRO A 42 -13.82 -20.70 -4.00
C PRO A 42 -14.64 -20.92 -5.28
N ASP A 43 -15.64 -20.07 -5.59
CA ASP A 43 -16.58 -20.34 -6.68
C ASP A 43 -15.93 -20.12 -8.06
N ILE A 44 -15.55 -21.26 -8.65
CA ILE A 44 -15.06 -21.43 -10.02
C ILE A 44 -16.09 -20.92 -11.04
N ASP A 45 -17.38 -20.81 -10.68
CA ASP A 45 -18.43 -20.29 -11.56
C ASP A 45 -18.26 -18.80 -11.89
N ILE A 46 -17.50 -18.05 -11.07
CA ILE A 46 -17.17 -16.64 -11.33
C ILE A 46 -16.03 -16.52 -12.33
N PHE A 47 -15.11 -17.49 -12.40
CA PHE A 47 -13.90 -17.39 -13.20
C PHE A 47 -13.82 -18.50 -14.26
N SER A 48 -13.91 -18.11 -15.52
CA SER A 48 -13.65 -19.02 -16.65
C SER A 48 -12.22 -18.81 -17.14
N LEU A 49 -11.34 -19.76 -16.79
CA LEU A 49 -9.95 -19.81 -17.20
C LEU A 49 -9.73 -20.92 -18.24
N THR A 50 -9.17 -20.54 -19.39
CA THR A 50 -8.75 -21.48 -20.44
C THR A 50 -7.23 -21.48 -20.56
N GLU A 51 -6.71 -22.25 -21.53
CA GLU A 51 -5.29 -22.20 -21.86
C GLU A 51 -4.83 -20.84 -22.40
N LYS A 52 -5.74 -19.99 -22.90
CA LYS A 52 -5.41 -18.74 -23.60
C LYS A 52 -5.90 -17.48 -22.92
N GLU A 53 -7.03 -17.57 -22.21
CA GLU A 53 -7.74 -16.41 -21.69
C GLU A 53 -8.31 -16.67 -20.30
N LEU A 54 -8.45 -15.58 -19.54
CA LEU A 54 -9.18 -15.52 -18.29
C LEU A 54 -10.38 -14.59 -18.46
N SER A 55 -11.50 -14.98 -17.87
CA SER A 55 -12.71 -14.17 -17.86
C SER A 55 -13.45 -14.28 -16.54
N ILE A 56 -14.14 -13.20 -16.17
CA ILE A 56 -14.91 -13.05 -14.94
C ILE A 56 -16.38 -12.92 -15.32
N HIS A 57 -17.25 -13.67 -14.67
CA HIS A 57 -18.69 -13.52 -14.77
C HIS A 57 -19.17 -12.47 -13.77
N THR A 58 -19.50 -11.27 -14.26
CA THR A 58 -20.04 -10.16 -13.44
C THR A 58 -21.56 -10.05 -13.62
N LEU A 59 -22.21 -9.16 -12.86
CA LEU A 59 -23.64 -8.89 -12.98
C LEU A 59 -24.02 -8.31 -14.34
N GLU A 60 -23.08 -7.64 -15.01
CA GLU A 60 -23.21 -7.05 -16.35
C GLU A 60 -22.87 -8.04 -17.47
N GLY A 61 -22.39 -9.24 -17.12
CA GLY A 61 -22.07 -10.31 -18.07
C GLY A 61 -20.61 -10.76 -17.99
N LYS A 62 -20.15 -11.44 -19.05
CA LYS A 62 -18.79 -11.99 -19.10
C LYS A 62 -17.78 -10.91 -19.46
N MET A 63 -16.82 -10.67 -18.56
CA MET A 63 -15.72 -9.73 -18.73
C MET A 63 -14.42 -10.48 -19.02
N GLN A 64 -13.73 -10.16 -20.12
CA GLN A 64 -12.39 -10.70 -20.39
C GLN A 64 -11.31 -9.94 -19.63
N VAL A 65 -10.35 -10.66 -19.05
CA VAL A 65 -9.23 -10.10 -18.31
C VAL A 65 -8.01 -10.00 -19.23
N GLN A 66 -7.58 -8.78 -19.50
CA GLN A 66 -6.38 -8.52 -20.30
C GLN A 66 -5.11 -8.77 -19.47
N ASN A 67 -4.01 -9.11 -20.15
CA ASN A 67 -2.70 -9.18 -19.50
C ASN A 67 -2.32 -7.80 -18.92
N GLY A 68 -1.81 -7.78 -17.70
CA GLY A 68 -1.49 -6.58 -16.92
C GLY A 68 -2.67 -6.01 -16.11
N ALA A 69 -3.91 -6.46 -16.35
CA ALA A 69 -5.08 -5.97 -15.62
C ALA A 69 -5.07 -6.43 -14.16
N TYR A 70 -5.67 -5.61 -13.29
CA TYR A 70 -5.92 -5.95 -11.89
C TYR A 70 -7.32 -6.53 -11.73
N ILE A 71 -7.41 -7.69 -11.10
CA ILE A 71 -8.65 -8.32 -10.65
C ILE A 71 -8.92 -7.82 -9.23
N ILE A 72 -10.06 -7.16 -9.03
CA ILE A 72 -10.45 -6.57 -7.76
C ILE A 72 -11.48 -7.45 -7.08
N CYS A 73 -11.35 -7.63 -5.77
CA CYS A 73 -12.33 -8.26 -4.89
C CYS A 73 -12.97 -7.18 -4.01
N GLY A 74 -14.25 -6.90 -4.23
CA GLY A 74 -15.05 -5.96 -3.44
C GLY A 74 -15.67 -6.58 -2.17
N ASN A 75 -16.39 -5.77 -1.40
CA ASN A 75 -16.94 -6.12 -0.07
C ASN A 75 -18.11 -7.13 -0.07
N ALA A 76 -18.55 -7.58 -1.25
CA ALA A 76 -19.65 -8.53 -1.40
C ALA A 76 -19.24 -9.76 -2.24
N ASN A 77 -17.95 -10.11 -2.23
CA ASN A 77 -17.37 -11.14 -3.11
C ASN A 77 -17.63 -10.85 -4.60
N GLU A 78 -17.76 -9.58 -4.95
CA GLU A 78 -17.86 -9.13 -6.32
C GLU A 78 -16.47 -9.00 -6.92
N TYR A 79 -16.32 -9.52 -8.14
CA TYR A 79 -15.06 -9.48 -8.88
C TYR A 79 -15.22 -8.71 -10.17
N TRP A 80 -14.22 -7.87 -10.47
CA TRP A 80 -14.12 -7.19 -11.76
C TRP A 80 -12.66 -6.96 -12.14
N ALA A 81 -12.41 -6.85 -13.44
CA ALA A 81 -11.09 -6.53 -13.95
C ALA A 81 -10.99 -5.04 -14.28
N VAL A 82 -9.85 -4.44 -13.93
CA VAL A 82 -9.51 -3.04 -14.19
C VAL A 82 -8.18 -3.01 -14.91
N ARG A 83 -8.09 -2.26 -16.00
CA ARG A 83 -6.83 -2.05 -16.71
C ARG A 83 -5.82 -1.33 -15.81
N GLU A 84 -4.53 -1.65 -15.94
CA GLU A 84 -3.47 -1.15 -15.04
C GLU A 84 -3.45 0.38 -14.90
N ASP A 85 -3.50 1.11 -16.01
CA ASP A 85 -3.55 2.58 -16.02
C ASP A 85 -4.76 3.14 -15.24
N ILE A 86 -5.94 2.52 -15.39
CA ILE A 86 -7.14 2.91 -14.65
C ILE A 86 -6.97 2.58 -13.17
N PHE A 87 -6.41 1.41 -12.86
CA PHE A 87 -6.18 0.97 -11.49
C PHE A 87 -5.27 1.95 -10.74
N LEU A 88 -4.09 2.25 -11.30
CA LEU A 88 -3.10 3.14 -10.70
C LEU A 88 -3.60 4.58 -10.51
N ASN A 89 -4.53 5.04 -11.36
CA ASN A 89 -5.14 6.36 -11.24
C ASN A 89 -6.34 6.40 -10.27
N THR A 90 -6.93 5.24 -9.93
CA THR A 90 -8.18 5.15 -9.16
C THR A 90 -7.94 4.67 -7.72
N TYR A 91 -6.96 3.80 -7.51
CA TYR A 91 -6.74 3.13 -6.23
C TYR A 91 -5.42 3.56 -5.61
N THR A 92 -5.45 3.77 -4.30
CA THR A 92 -4.24 3.86 -3.47
C THR A 92 -3.94 2.48 -2.89
N VAL A 93 -2.76 1.94 -3.16
CA VAL A 93 -2.31 0.66 -2.60
C VAL A 93 -1.92 0.88 -1.14
N ILE A 94 -2.54 0.11 -0.24
CA ILE A 94 -2.33 0.20 1.21
C ILE A 94 -1.52 -0.99 1.76
N ASP A 95 -1.49 -2.12 1.06
CA ASP A 95 -0.68 -3.31 1.40
C ASP A 95 -0.36 -4.14 0.13
N GLY A 96 0.89 -4.58 -0.08
CA GLY A 96 1.41 -5.12 -1.36
C GLY A 96 2.94 -5.02 -1.51
N PRO A 97 3.59 -5.69 -2.49
CA PRO A 97 5.07 -5.77 -2.58
C PRO A 97 5.74 -4.44 -2.94
N ASN A 98 5.01 -3.54 -3.61
CA ASN A 98 5.36 -2.13 -3.78
C ASN A 98 4.44 -1.22 -2.95
N SER A 99 3.52 -1.79 -2.17
CA SER A 99 2.95 -1.04 -1.07
C SER A 99 4.11 -0.86 -0.12
N ALA A 100 4.40 0.38 0.19
CA ALA A 100 5.22 0.64 1.32
C ALA A 100 4.56 -0.07 2.52
N THR A 101 5.12 -1.22 2.92
CA THR A 101 5.45 -1.44 4.32
C THR A 101 6.45 -0.37 4.73
N ALA A 102 6.07 0.90 4.59
CA ALA A 102 6.65 1.92 5.40
C ALA A 102 6.01 1.74 6.77
N VAL A 103 6.57 0.77 7.49
CA VAL A 103 6.51 0.82 8.94
C VAL A 103 7.17 2.15 9.28
N MET A 104 6.42 3.01 9.97
CA MET A 104 6.94 4.27 10.47
C MET A 104 8.17 3.97 11.31
N LYS A 105 9.33 4.42 10.85
CA LYS A 105 10.64 4.20 11.45
C LYS A 105 11.03 5.43 12.24
N LYS A 106 11.91 5.23 13.22
CA LYS A 106 12.51 6.33 13.99
C LYS A 106 13.86 6.68 13.39
N TYR A 107 14.09 7.97 13.23
CA TYR A 107 15.36 8.53 12.77
C TYR A 107 15.88 9.50 13.82
N LEU A 108 17.17 9.40 14.13
CA LEU A 108 17.86 10.39 14.96
C LEU A 108 18.70 11.28 14.04
N ALA A 109 18.41 12.57 14.02
CA ALA A 109 19.14 13.58 13.27
C ALA A 109 19.97 14.47 14.19
N ILE A 110 21.21 14.73 13.78
CA ILE A 110 22.14 15.66 14.43
C ILE A 110 22.21 16.91 13.54
N THR A 111 21.98 18.07 14.13
CA THR A 111 21.85 19.36 13.46
C THR A 111 22.71 20.40 14.15
N ASN A 112 23.09 21.45 13.44
CA ASN A 112 23.48 22.70 14.08
C ASN A 112 22.27 23.59 14.20
N THR A 113 22.12 24.20 15.36
CA THR A 113 21.12 25.23 15.60
C THR A 113 21.62 26.59 15.12
N ILE A 114 20.69 27.54 14.98
CA ILE A 114 20.97 28.94 14.62
C ILE A 114 21.97 29.60 15.60
N ASP A 115 22.11 29.07 16.82
CA ASP A 115 23.05 29.55 17.84
C ASP A 115 24.42 28.82 17.77
N ASP A 116 24.74 28.13 16.67
CA ASP A 116 25.94 27.30 16.48
C ASP A 116 26.10 26.15 17.52
N GLU A 117 25.00 25.75 18.18
CA GLU A 117 24.98 24.62 19.11
C GLU A 117 24.47 23.34 18.44
N GLU A 118 24.97 22.18 18.89
CA GLU A 118 24.51 20.87 18.41
C GLU A 118 23.09 20.57 18.90
N GLY A 119 22.16 20.36 17.96
CA GLY A 119 20.75 20.03 18.20
C GLY A 119 20.41 18.61 17.74
N TRP A 120 19.54 17.93 18.49
CA TRP A 120 19.15 16.54 18.23
C TRP A 120 17.64 16.45 17.97
N LEU A 121 17.25 15.78 16.88
CA LEU A 121 15.84 15.57 16.51
C LEU A 121 15.53 14.08 16.40
N LEU A 122 14.46 13.64 17.08
CA LEU A 122 13.88 12.31 16.88
C LEU A 122 12.68 12.44 15.95
N ILE A 123 12.75 11.77 14.80
CA ILE A 123 11.80 11.94 13.70
C ILE A 123 11.13 10.60 13.40
N ASP A 124 9.80 10.58 13.37
CA ASP A 124 9.01 9.47 12.85
C ASP A 124 8.77 9.69 11.35
N ALA A 125 9.26 8.78 10.50
CA ALA A 125 9.13 8.89 9.04
C ALA A 125 9.03 7.51 8.37
N PHE A 126 8.47 7.48 7.17
CA PHE A 126 8.32 6.30 6.34
C PHE A 126 9.59 5.98 5.54
N SER A 127 10.51 6.94 5.40
CA SER A 127 11.80 6.77 4.74
C SER A 127 12.86 7.76 5.24
N LEU A 128 14.14 7.47 4.96
CA LEU A 128 15.25 8.38 5.26
C LEU A 128 15.13 9.73 4.53
N GLU A 129 14.59 9.74 3.31
CA GLU A 129 14.46 10.97 2.51
C GLU A 129 13.37 11.90 3.08
N GLU A 130 12.27 11.33 3.55
CA GLU A 130 11.24 12.06 4.28
C GLU A 130 11.78 12.61 5.60
N ALA A 131 12.50 11.78 6.37
CA ALA A 131 13.13 12.21 7.61
C ALA A 131 14.11 13.38 7.40
N ARG A 132 14.88 13.36 6.30
CA ARG A 132 15.77 14.48 5.91
C ARG A 132 14.99 15.75 5.58
N HIS A 133 13.86 15.64 4.90
CA HIS A 133 13.00 16.81 4.61
C HIS A 133 12.46 17.41 5.91
N ILE A 134 11.97 16.57 6.83
CA ILE A 134 11.44 17.01 8.12
C ILE A 134 12.55 17.71 8.94
N ALA A 135 13.75 17.12 9.01
CA ALA A 135 14.86 17.70 9.75
C ALA A 135 15.25 19.10 9.22
N LYS A 136 15.32 19.26 7.89
CA LYS A 136 15.66 20.54 7.25
C LYS A 136 14.57 21.60 7.33
N ALA A 137 13.32 21.17 7.53
CA ALA A 137 12.19 22.08 7.68
C ALA A 137 12.03 22.60 9.12
N ASP A 138 12.78 22.04 10.08
CA ASP A 138 12.73 22.49 11.47
C ASP A 138 13.31 23.90 11.60
N SER A 139 12.52 24.80 12.18
CA SER A 139 12.85 26.22 12.30
C SER A 139 14.10 26.53 13.13
N LYS A 140 14.59 25.57 13.93
CA LYS A 140 15.78 25.73 14.75
C LYS A 140 17.02 25.15 14.09
N THR A 141 16.87 24.42 12.98
CA THR A 141 17.96 23.78 12.26
C THR A 141 18.53 24.76 11.23
N GLU A 142 19.82 25.03 11.33
CA GLU A 142 20.59 25.74 10.32
C GLU A 142 21.22 24.75 9.34
N ASP A 143 21.89 23.72 9.86
CA ASP A 143 22.53 22.66 9.07
C ASP A 143 22.20 21.26 9.59
N LEU A 144 22.00 20.31 8.67
CA LEU A 144 21.84 18.89 8.98
C LEU A 144 23.19 18.17 8.84
N LEU A 145 23.77 17.74 9.96
CA LEU A 145 25.08 17.08 10.00
C LEU A 145 24.99 15.58 9.71
N ALA A 146 24.07 14.88 10.38
CA ALA A 146 23.90 13.43 10.24
C ALA A 146 22.45 13.02 10.50
N ILE A 147 22.06 11.87 9.96
CA ILE A 147 20.75 11.25 10.25
C ILE A 147 20.83 9.75 10.01
N ASN A 148 20.40 8.97 11.00
CA ASN A 148 20.41 7.51 10.95
C ASN A 148 19.09 6.93 11.44
N GLU A 149 18.73 5.75 10.91
CA GLU A 149 17.61 4.97 11.43
C GLU A 149 17.99 4.37 12.79
N VAL A 150 17.09 4.47 13.75
CA VAL A 150 17.27 3.91 15.09
C VAL A 150 16.16 2.93 15.42
N SER A 151 16.52 1.81 16.02
CA SER A 151 15.58 0.83 16.57
C SER A 151 15.68 0.78 18.09
N VAL A 152 14.56 0.45 18.74
CA VAL A 152 14.53 0.20 20.19
C VAL A 152 15.08 -1.19 20.44
N ASN A 153 16.01 -1.32 21.39
CA ASN A 153 16.41 -2.63 21.88
C ASN A 153 15.38 -3.13 22.90
N ASP A 154 14.59 -4.14 22.51
CA ASP A 154 13.54 -4.75 23.34
C ASP A 154 14.05 -5.93 24.21
N GLU A 155 15.36 -6.10 24.35
CA GLU A 155 15.94 -7.12 25.23
C GLU A 155 15.56 -6.90 26.71
N SER A 156 14.98 -7.94 27.32
CA SER A 156 14.53 -7.90 28.72
C SER A 156 15.70 -7.62 29.67
N GLY A 157 15.57 -6.54 30.45
CA GLY A 157 16.59 -6.13 31.43
C GLY A 157 17.49 -4.98 30.98
N VAL A 158 17.33 -4.48 29.74
CA VAL A 158 18.07 -3.31 29.25
C VAL A 158 17.18 -2.07 29.34
N SER A 159 17.62 -1.04 30.07
CA SER A 159 16.92 0.25 30.07
C SER A 159 17.00 0.86 28.67
N HIS A 160 15.84 1.21 28.09
CA HIS A 160 15.60 1.85 26.78
C HIS A 160 16.88 2.34 26.07
N SER A 161 17.54 1.44 25.36
CA SER A 161 18.72 1.75 24.55
C SER A 161 18.35 1.69 23.08
N PHE A 162 18.87 2.63 22.30
CA PHE A 162 18.68 2.69 20.86
C PHE A 162 19.90 2.09 20.18
N VAL A 163 19.68 1.29 19.14
CA VAL A 163 20.74 0.77 18.28
C VAL A 163 20.74 1.56 16.98
N ILE A 164 21.93 2.01 16.56
CA ILE A 164 22.13 2.64 15.25
C ILE A 164 22.26 1.51 14.24
N ASN A 165 21.39 1.51 13.23
CA ASN A 165 21.50 0.59 12.11
C ASN A 165 22.40 1.26 11.04
N GLU A 166 23.57 0.67 10.78
CA GLU A 166 24.49 1.08 9.70
C GLU A 166 23.99 0.65 8.31
#